data_AF-A0AAV6LIK1-F1
#
_entry.id   AF-A0AAV6LIK1-F1
#
_cell.length_a   1.000
_cell.length_b   1.000
_cell.length_c   1.000
_cell.angle_alpha   90.00
_cell.angle_beta   90.00
_cell.angle_gamma   90.00
#
_symmetry.space_group_name_H-M   'P 1'
#
loop_
_entity.id
_entity.type
_entity.pdbx_description
1 polymer ?
#
loop_
_entity_poly.entity_id
_entity_poly.type
_entity_poly.pdbx_seq_one_letter_code
_entity_poly.pdbx_strand_id
1 'polypeptide(L)'
;MMLRSFLLKGALKQTSHHHPRFNPWKREMHSRNKKAMELIAKGWSALKEVDRVIDYAELKDKRLIPLLRAAKENFELALEADNTNTHARYWLSRLHMKYHVPGASKAIMTMFNQISKLFIIWRMLLIRYVSQTLT
;
A
#
# COMPACT_ATOMS: atom_id res chain seq x y z
N MET A 1 -58.11 -5.52 19.92
CA MET A 1 -58.14 -4.96 21.29
C MET A 1 -58.32 -6.15 22.24
N MET A 2 -57.61 -6.39 23.34
CA MET A 2 -56.66 -5.61 24.15
C MET A 2 -55.85 -6.56 25.05
N LEU A 3 -54.60 -6.14 25.32
CA LEU A 3 -53.66 -6.42 26.41
C LEU A 3 -53.81 -7.71 27.26
N ARG A 4 -52.77 -8.56 27.18
CA ARG A 4 -52.31 -9.37 28.31
C ARG A 4 -51.03 -8.74 28.89
N SER A 5 -51.17 -8.17 30.07
CA SER A 5 -50.07 -7.81 30.95
C SER A 5 -49.55 -9.08 31.64
N PHE A 6 -48.25 -9.35 31.53
CA PHE A 6 -47.53 -10.13 32.53
C PHE A 6 -46.26 -9.37 32.93
N LEU A 7 -46.29 -8.98 34.20
CA LEU A 7 -45.20 -8.41 34.96
C LEU A 7 -44.04 -9.41 35.15
N LEU A 8 -42.84 -8.83 35.13
CA LEU A 8 -41.63 -9.18 35.89
C LEU A 8 -40.91 -10.50 35.55
N LYS A 9 -39.74 -10.33 34.92
CA LYS A 9 -38.43 -10.91 35.27
C LYS A 9 -37.41 -10.09 34.47
N GLY A 10 -36.63 -9.19 35.05
CA GLY A 10 -35.66 -9.52 36.10
C GLY A 10 -34.39 -10.09 35.46
N ALA A 11 -33.74 -9.33 34.57
CA ALA A 11 -32.36 -9.57 34.16
C ALA A 11 -31.81 -8.26 33.55
N LEU A 12 -31.26 -7.43 34.43
CA LEU A 12 -30.35 -6.34 34.07
C LEU A 12 -29.14 -6.98 33.37
N LYS A 13 -29.21 -7.20 32.05
CA LYS A 13 -28.05 -7.65 31.30
C LYS A 13 -27.14 -6.44 31.14
N GLN A 14 -26.18 -6.39 32.05
CA GLN A 14 -25.10 -5.43 32.13
C GLN A 14 -24.65 -5.03 30.73
N THR A 15 -24.76 -3.74 30.47
CA THR A 15 -24.06 -3.04 29.41
C THR A 15 -22.57 -3.35 29.55
N SER A 16 -22.10 -4.36 28.82
CA SER A 16 -20.68 -4.47 28.51
C SER A 16 -20.38 -3.38 27.48
N HIS A 17 -20.29 -2.14 27.95
CA HIS A 17 -19.50 -1.11 27.30
C HIS A 17 -18.05 -1.57 27.36
N HIS A 18 -17.69 -2.51 26.49
CA HIS A 18 -16.31 -2.70 26.10
C HIS A 18 -15.91 -1.38 25.45
N HIS A 19 -15.34 -0.47 26.25
CA HIS A 19 -14.55 0.61 25.69
C HIS A 19 -13.54 -0.05 24.76
N PRO A 20 -13.62 0.14 23.43
CA PRO A 20 -12.58 -0.34 22.56
C PRO A 20 -11.34 0.42 23.01
N ARG A 21 -10.40 -0.29 23.63
CA ARG A 21 -9.10 0.23 24.03
C ARG A 21 -8.55 0.97 22.81
N PHE A 22 -8.59 2.30 22.88
CA PHE A 22 -8.43 3.18 21.74
C PHE A 22 -6.94 3.21 21.39
N ASN A 23 -6.44 2.18 20.71
CA ASN A 23 -5.03 2.12 20.30
C ASN A 23 -4.81 3.17 19.20
N PRO A 24 -4.20 4.34 19.49
CA PRO A 24 -4.05 5.42 18.52
C PRO A 24 -3.20 4.95 17.33
N TRP A 25 -2.17 4.13 17.64
CA TRP A 25 -1.30 3.46 16.69
C TRP A 25 -2.03 2.62 15.64
N LYS A 26 -3.05 1.83 16.03
CA LYS A 26 -3.82 1.03 15.06
C LYS A 26 -4.63 1.93 14.14
N ARG A 27 -5.26 2.98 14.69
CA ARG A 27 -6.09 3.93 13.92
C ARG A 27 -5.25 4.72 12.91
N GLU A 28 -4.03 5.11 13.29
CA GLU A 28 -3.10 5.86 12.45
C GLU A 28 -2.42 4.98 11.38
N MET A 29 -2.18 3.71 11.66
CA MET A 29 -1.81 2.75 10.60
C MET A 29 -2.96 2.53 9.61
N HIS A 30 -4.19 2.40 10.10
CA HIS A 30 -5.36 2.19 9.24
C HIS A 30 -5.68 3.44 8.39
N SER A 31 -5.47 4.65 8.92
CA SER A 31 -5.66 5.89 8.15
C SER A 31 -4.62 6.06 7.04
N ARG A 32 -3.34 5.74 7.32
CA ARG A 32 -2.26 5.75 6.31
C ARG A 32 -2.49 4.71 5.22
N ASN A 33 -2.82 3.47 5.60
CA ASN A 33 -3.14 2.42 4.64
C ASN A 33 -4.38 2.76 3.81
N LYS A 34 -5.43 3.33 4.42
CA LYS A 34 -6.62 3.79 3.68
C LYS A 34 -6.26 4.85 2.64
N LYS A 35 -5.43 5.84 3.02
CA LYS A 35 -4.95 6.89 2.10
C LYS A 35 -4.12 6.30 0.95
N ALA A 36 -3.23 5.35 1.24
CA ALA A 36 -2.46 4.64 0.23
C ALA A 36 -3.37 3.85 -0.73
N MET A 37 -4.39 3.17 -0.20
CA MET A 37 -5.37 2.42 -1.01
C MET A 37 -6.19 3.32 -1.94
N GLU A 38 -6.58 4.52 -1.50
CA GLU A 38 -7.27 5.50 -2.35
C GLU A 38 -6.37 5.96 -3.52
N LEU A 39 -5.08 6.19 -3.25
CA LEU A 39 -4.10 6.54 -4.29
C LEU A 39 -3.86 5.38 -5.27
N ILE A 40 -3.78 4.14 -4.76
CA ILE A 40 -3.69 2.94 -5.59
C ILE A 40 -4.93 2.80 -6.47
N ALA A 41 -6.13 3.04 -5.94
CA ALA A 41 -7.37 2.98 -6.71
C ALA A 41 -7.38 4.01 -7.86
N LYS A 42 -6.92 5.24 -7.60
CA LYS A 42 -6.78 6.28 -8.65
C LYS A 42 -5.77 5.87 -9.72
N GLY A 43 -4.61 5.36 -9.33
CA GLY A 43 -3.60 4.86 -10.27
C GLY A 43 -4.11 3.68 -11.10
N TRP A 44 -4.87 2.77 -10.48
CA TRP A 44 -5.49 1.64 -11.16
C TRP A 44 -6.57 2.05 -12.16
N SER A 45 -7.39 3.05 -11.81
CA SER A 45 -8.37 3.61 -12.75
C SER A 45 -7.70 4.19 -13.99
N ALA A 46 -6.58 4.89 -13.85
CA ALA A 46 -5.80 5.40 -14.98
C ALA A 46 -5.20 4.25 -15.83
N LEU A 47 -4.70 3.19 -15.19
CA LEU A 47 -4.23 1.99 -15.90
C LEU A 47 -5.34 1.26 -16.66
N LYS A 48 -6.55 1.19 -16.10
CA LYS A 48 -7.70 0.58 -16.77
C LYS A 48 -8.07 1.34 -18.05
N GLU A 49 -8.01 2.67 -18.03
CA GLU A 49 -8.22 3.49 -19.22
C GLU A 49 -7.12 3.26 -20.27
N VAL A 50 -5.86 3.09 -19.84
CA VAL A 50 -4.75 2.70 -20.72
C VAL A 50 -4.98 1.33 -21.34
N ASP A 51 -5.35 0.32 -20.54
CA ASP A 51 -5.63 -1.04 -21.02
C ASP A 51 -6.84 -1.08 -21.98
N ARG A 52 -7.81 -0.17 -21.86
CA ARG A 52 -8.89 -0.05 -22.84
C ARG A 52 -8.41 0.50 -24.19
N VAL A 53 -7.46 1.43 -24.16
CA VAL A 53 -7.01 2.17 -25.35
C VAL A 53 -5.85 1.46 -26.05
N ILE A 54 -5.10 0.61 -25.35
CA ILE A 54 -3.90 -0.06 -25.88
C ILE A 54 -4.21 -1.01 -27.05
N ASP A 55 -5.40 -1.60 -27.10
CA ASP A 55 -5.80 -2.52 -28.17
C ASP A 55 -5.95 -1.83 -29.54
N TYR A 56 -6.10 -0.49 -29.55
CA TYR A 56 -6.33 0.30 -30.77
C TYR A 56 -5.25 1.37 -31.02
N ALA A 57 -4.28 1.52 -30.12
CA ALA A 57 -3.29 2.60 -30.15
C ALA A 57 -1.89 2.08 -30.50
N GLU A 58 -1.16 2.82 -31.34
CA GLU A 58 0.25 2.53 -31.60
C GLU A 58 1.09 2.63 -30.30
N LEU A 59 2.15 1.82 -30.22
CA LEU A 59 3.02 1.65 -29.03
C LEU A 59 3.56 2.96 -28.41
N LYS A 60 3.52 4.07 -29.15
CA LYS A 60 4.03 5.40 -28.74
C LYS A 60 2.96 6.49 -28.79
N ASP A 61 1.70 6.12 -28.66
CA ASP A 61 0.62 7.10 -28.76
C ASP A 61 0.73 8.15 -27.64
N LYS A 62 0.77 9.42 -28.03
CA LYS A 62 1.08 10.56 -27.14
C LYS A 62 0.03 10.75 -26.05
N ARG A 63 -1.16 10.18 -26.24
CA ARG A 63 -2.30 10.24 -25.30
C ARG A 63 -2.15 9.28 -24.12
N LEU A 64 -1.39 8.19 -24.27
CA LEU A 64 -1.14 7.21 -23.21
C LEU A 64 -0.08 7.69 -22.21
N ILE A 65 0.85 8.54 -22.67
CA ILE A 65 1.98 9.03 -21.85
C ILE A 65 1.51 9.80 -20.61
N PRO A 66 0.54 10.75 -20.69
CA PRO A 66 0.01 11.43 -19.51
C PRO A 66 -0.68 10.48 -18.50
N LEU A 67 -1.42 9.48 -18.99
CA LEU A 67 -2.12 8.51 -18.14
C LEU A 67 -1.14 7.62 -17.39
N LEU A 68 -0.10 7.13 -18.08
CA LEU A 68 0.96 6.33 -17.48
C LEU A 68 1.78 7.14 -16.47
N ARG A 69 2.04 8.42 -16.75
CA ARG A 69 2.70 9.33 -15.81
C ARG A 69 1.85 9.55 -14.55
N ALA A 70 0.56 9.85 -14.72
CA ALA A 70 -0.36 10.04 -13.61
C ALA A 70 -0.52 8.76 -12.77
N ALA A 71 -0.59 7.58 -13.39
CA ALA A 71 -0.65 6.30 -12.69
C ALA A 71 0.62 6.08 -11.84
N LYS A 72 1.80 6.32 -12.43
CA LYS A 72 3.09 6.22 -11.73
C LYS A 72 3.14 7.15 -10.52
N GLU A 73 2.82 8.43 -10.69
CA GLU A 73 2.84 9.42 -9.61
C GLU A 73 1.90 9.03 -8.45
N ASN A 74 0.72 8.51 -8.75
CA ASN A 74 -0.21 8.03 -7.72
C ASN A 74 0.35 6.83 -6.93
N PHE A 75 1.06 5.90 -7.59
CA PHE A 75 1.70 4.77 -6.89
C PHE A 75 2.91 5.20 -6.07
N GLU A 76 3.69 6.18 -6.54
CA GLU A 76 4.79 6.77 -5.76
C GLU A 76 4.26 7.48 -4.51
N LEU A 77 3.21 8.29 -4.64
CA LEU A 77 2.53 8.93 -3.50
C LEU A 77 1.93 7.90 -2.54
N ALA A 78 1.44 6.76 -3.04
CA ALA A 78 0.95 5.67 -2.19
C ALA A 78 2.08 5.06 -1.35
N LEU A 79 3.27 4.90 -1.92
CA LEU A 79 4.46 4.42 -1.20
C LEU A 79 5.03 5.47 -0.22
N GLU A 80 4.88 6.75 -0.51
CA GLU A 80 5.21 7.81 0.44
C GLU A 80 4.25 7.82 1.65
N ALA A 81 2.97 7.53 1.42
CA ALA A 81 1.97 7.44 2.48
C ALA A 81 2.11 6.15 3.33
N ASP A 82 2.37 5.02 2.69
CA ASP A 82 2.61 3.74 3.34
C ASP A 82 3.68 2.94 2.58
N ASN A 83 4.92 3.05 3.07
CA ASN A 83 6.05 2.39 2.45
C ASN A 83 5.99 0.87 2.54
N THR A 84 5.14 0.29 3.41
CA THR A 84 5.03 -1.15 3.63
C THR A 84 4.04 -1.81 2.68
N ASN A 85 3.21 -1.02 1.99
CA ASN A 85 2.12 -1.51 1.17
C ASN A 85 2.62 -2.33 -0.05
N THR A 86 2.26 -3.61 -0.07
CA THR A 86 2.66 -4.55 -1.13
C THR A 86 1.99 -4.24 -2.47
N HIS A 87 0.74 -3.77 -2.47
CA HIS A 87 0.00 -3.47 -3.69
C HIS A 87 0.66 -2.32 -4.46
N ALA A 88 1.05 -1.24 -3.77
CA ALA A 88 1.71 -0.11 -4.42
C ALA A 88 3.03 -0.51 -5.09
N ARG A 89 3.83 -1.35 -4.43
CA ARG A 89 5.08 -1.89 -5.02
C ARG A 89 4.81 -2.76 -6.22
N TYR A 90 3.89 -3.73 -6.09
CA TYR A 90 3.53 -4.64 -7.17
C TYR A 90 3.08 -3.88 -8.41
N TRP A 91 2.19 -2.89 -8.24
CA TRP A 91 1.67 -2.10 -9.34
C TRP A 91 2.74 -1.20 -9.97
N LEU A 92 3.61 -0.59 -9.16
CA LEU A 92 4.72 0.21 -9.68
C LEU A 92 5.69 -0.67 -10.49
N SER A 93 6.08 -1.83 -9.98
CA SER A 93 6.93 -2.78 -10.70
C SER A 93 6.28 -3.26 -12.01
N ARG A 94 5.00 -3.63 -11.97
CA ARG A 94 4.25 -4.07 -13.16
C ARG A 94 4.14 -2.97 -14.20
N LEU A 95 3.93 -1.73 -13.78
CA LEU A 95 3.83 -0.56 -14.65
C LEU A 95 5.14 -0.34 -15.42
N HIS A 96 6.29 -0.48 -14.76
CA HIS A 96 7.61 -0.35 -15.39
C HIS A 96 7.99 -1.52 -16.31
N MET A 97 7.47 -2.72 -16.05
CA MET A 97 7.74 -3.89 -16.90
C MET A 97 6.83 -3.95 -18.13
N LYS A 98 5.54 -3.61 -17.98
CA LYS A 98 4.54 -3.74 -19.05
C LYS A 98 4.50 -2.51 -19.96
N TYR A 99 4.73 -1.30 -19.44
CA TYR A 99 4.60 -0.06 -20.21
C TYR A 99 5.91 0.71 -20.25
N HIS A 100 6.18 1.34 -21.40
CA HIS A 100 7.36 2.18 -21.57
C HIS A 100 7.13 3.57 -20.93
N VAL A 101 7.23 3.65 -19.60
CA VAL A 101 6.97 4.89 -18.87
C VAL A 101 8.21 5.79 -18.86
N PRO A 102 8.15 7.01 -19.44
CA PRO A 102 9.29 7.92 -19.44
C PRO A 102 9.50 8.56 -18.06
N GLY A 103 10.73 8.50 -17.57
CA GLY A 103 11.19 9.19 -16.36
C GLY A 103 11.60 8.23 -15.22
N ALA A 104 12.68 8.57 -14.53
CA ALA A 104 13.18 7.82 -13.38
C ALA A 104 12.18 7.85 -12.21
N SER A 105 12.05 6.75 -11.48
CA SER A 105 11.09 6.62 -10.38
C SER A 105 11.81 6.85 -9.07
N LYS A 106 11.39 7.87 -8.32
CA LYS A 106 12.06 8.28 -7.08
C LYS A 106 11.91 7.20 -6.00
N ALA A 107 10.79 6.48 -6.03
CA ALA A 107 10.53 5.35 -5.14
C ALA A 107 11.41 4.13 -5.41
N ILE A 108 11.80 3.87 -6.67
CA ILE A 108 12.72 2.77 -6.99
C ILE A 108 14.11 3.07 -6.42
N MET A 109 14.56 4.32 -6.49
CA MET A 109 15.83 4.74 -5.90
C MET A 109 15.85 4.53 -4.38
N THR A 110 14.78 4.89 -3.67
CA THR A 110 14.70 4.71 -2.21
C THR A 110 14.61 3.24 -1.81
N MET A 111 13.89 2.41 -2.59
CA MET A 111 13.86 0.97 -2.41
C MET A 111 15.22 0.31 -2.64
N PHE A 112 15.93 0.69 -3.71
CA PHE A 112 17.28 0.19 -3.98
C PHE A 112 18.25 0.56 -2.85
N ASN A 113 18.10 1.77 -2.30
CA ASN A 113 18.90 2.26 -1.17
C ASN A 113 18.59 1.52 0.15
N GLN A 114 17.33 1.10 0.36
CA GLN A 114 16.96 0.22 1.48
C GLN A 114 17.56 -1.18 1.34
N ILE A 115 17.49 -1.76 0.15
CA ILE A 115 18.05 -3.09 -0.15
C ILE A 115 19.58 -3.07 0.01
N SER A 116 20.26 -2.03 -0.48
CA SER A 116 21.70 -1.90 -0.34
C SER A 116 22.13 -1.74 1.12
N LYS A 117 21.38 -0.99 1.94
CA LYS A 117 21.62 -0.89 3.39
C LYS A 117 21.47 -2.24 4.10
N LEU A 118 20.42 -3.01 3.77
CA LEU A 118 20.22 -4.36 4.30
C LEU A 118 21.37 -5.30 3.91
N PHE A 119 21.87 -5.20 2.68
CA PHE A 119 22.99 -6.01 2.20
C PHE A 119 24.31 -5.66 2.91
N ILE A 120 24.56 -4.37 3.15
CA ILE A 120 25.73 -3.91 3.92
C ILE A 120 25.65 -4.42 5.36
N ILE A 121 24.49 -4.31 6.01
CA ILE A 121 24.28 -4.79 7.38
C ILE A 121 24.47 -6.30 7.46
N TRP A 122 23.91 -7.05 6.51
CA TRP A 122 24.05 -8.51 6.45
C TRP A 122 25.51 -8.93 6.25
N ARG A 123 26.25 -8.22 5.38
CA ARG A 123 27.69 -8.43 5.18
C ARG A 123 28.51 -8.12 6.43
N MET A 124 28.18 -7.06 7.18
CA MET A 124 28.85 -6.76 8.46
C MET A 124 28.56 -7.83 9.51
N LEU A 125 27.33 -8.34 9.60
CA LEU A 125 26.96 -9.42 10.50
C LEU A 125 27.66 -10.73 10.15
N LEU A 126 27.78 -11.06 8.86
CA LEU A 126 28.51 -12.23 8.38
C LEU A 126 30.00 -12.16 8.76
N ILE A 127 30.64 -11.01 8.57
CA ILE A 127 32.05 -10.81 8.96
C ILE A 127 32.22 -10.98 10.47
N ARG A 128 31.32 -10.41 11.29
CA ARG A 128 31.35 -10.60 12.75
C ARG A 128 31.19 -12.07 13.15
N TYR A 129 30.26 -12.78 12.52
CA TYR A 129 30.01 -14.20 12.80
C TYR A 129 31.23 -15.07 12.45
N VAL A 130 31.86 -14.81 11.29
CA VAL A 130 33.10 -15.50 10.89
C VAL A 130 34.26 -15.16 11.82
N SER A 131 34.37 -13.90 12.27
CA SER A 131 35.42 -13.49 13.19
C SER A 131 35.28 -14.09 14.61
N GLN A 132 34.06 -14.41 15.05
CA GLN A 132 33.81 -15.07 16.34
C GLN A 132 34.03 -16.59 16.33
N THR A 133 34.06 -17.21 15.14
CA THR A 133 34.25 -18.66 14.99
C THR A 133 35.70 -19.05 14.72
N LEU A 134 36.57 -18.06 14.47
CA LEU A 134 38.01 -18.24 14.22
C LEU A 134 38.88 -17.88 15.45
N THR A 135 38.27 -17.55 16.59
CA THR A 135 38.91 -17.40 17.91
C THR A 135 38.50 -18.53 18.81
#